data_AF-A0ABD5WT98-F1
#
_entry.id   AF-A0ABD5WT98-F1
#
_cell.length_a   1.000
_cell.length_b   1.000
_cell.length_c   1.000
_cell.angle_alpha   90.00
_cell.angle_beta   90.00
_cell.angle_gamma   90.00
#
_symmetry.space_group_name_H-M   'P 1'
#
loop_
_entity.id
_entity.type
_entity.pdbx_description
1 polymer ?
#
loop_
_entity_poly.entity_id
_entity_poly.type
_entity_poly.pdbx_seq_one_letter_code
_entity_poly.pdbx_strand_id
1 'polypeptide(L)'
;MEFTVHGPDDGEPLLFVMGWGNTADQPEPRWLLDTLADEGYRTHACEIPTNVTSFEDEYLRPLADYVADGPDFDRALSHSTGGLIAAHAIDDGVLPKQAVHLSPWWGLHPSQRLPFRVLGALPTSRELVPVEPDRDTLGALADPSAREALGLAPSFVREIRRAQESLPRAADDEVAFCTLTDGLVGVDAVGERLPADRIRLYDGGHECFASPDRDQIVAEAVAALREGPAALG
;
A
#
# COMPACT_ATOMS: atom_id res chain seq x y z
N MET A 1 4.33 -0.63 14.18
CA MET A 1 3.07 -0.54 13.42
C MET A 1 1.99 -0.20 14.41
N GLU A 2 1.12 0.72 14.05
CA GLU A 2 -0.07 1.05 14.83
C GLU A 2 -1.29 0.48 14.11
N PHE A 3 -2.26 -0.03 14.88
CA PHE A 3 -3.46 -0.65 14.32
C PHE A 3 -4.70 0.03 14.89
N THR A 4 -5.57 0.46 14.00
CA THR A 4 -6.91 0.98 14.34
C THR A 4 -7.98 0.14 13.66
N VAL A 5 -9.17 0.07 14.27
CA VAL A 5 -10.30 -0.69 13.73
C VAL A 5 -11.42 0.28 13.38
N HIS A 6 -11.90 0.18 12.15
CA HIS A 6 -12.93 1.06 11.57
C HIS A 6 -14.08 0.24 11.01
N GLY A 7 -15.30 0.77 11.11
CA GLY A 7 -16.51 0.12 10.61
C GLY A 7 -17.31 -0.61 11.70
N PRO A 8 -18.39 -1.32 11.31
CA PRO A 8 -19.32 -1.96 12.24
C PRO A 8 -18.70 -3.15 12.96
N ASP A 9 -19.12 -3.40 14.20
CA ASP A 9 -18.59 -4.50 15.03
C ASP A 9 -18.87 -5.89 14.45
N ASP A 10 -19.95 -6.03 13.69
CA ASP A 10 -20.37 -7.24 12.98
C ASP A 10 -19.94 -7.26 11.50
N GLY A 11 -19.11 -6.30 11.07
CA GLY A 11 -18.57 -6.25 9.72
C GLY A 11 -17.56 -7.37 9.43
N GLU A 12 -17.39 -7.68 8.15
CA GLU A 12 -16.43 -8.68 7.68
C GLU A 12 -14.99 -8.17 7.93
N PRO A 13 -14.11 -8.95 8.63
CA PRO A 13 -12.74 -8.53 8.86
C PRO A 13 -11.96 -8.27 7.57
N LEU A 14 -11.35 -7.09 7.46
CA LEU A 14 -10.47 -6.72 6.36
C LEU A 14 -9.20 -6.12 6.93
N LEU A 15 -8.03 -6.63 6.54
CA LEU A 15 -6.77 -5.98 6.91
C LEU A 15 -6.36 -4.99 5.82
N PHE A 16 -6.09 -3.73 6.20
CA PHE A 16 -5.58 -2.71 5.28
C PHE A 16 -4.17 -2.28 5.66
N VAL A 17 -3.16 -2.67 4.87
CA VAL A 17 -1.77 -2.23 5.06
C VAL A 17 -1.52 -0.93 4.31
N MET A 18 -1.35 0.16 5.06
CA MET A 18 -1.36 1.53 4.51
C MET A 18 -0.03 1.89 3.82
N GLY A 19 -0.09 2.94 3.00
CA GLY A 19 1.08 3.54 2.38
C GLY A 19 1.98 4.29 3.36
N TRP A 20 3.23 4.51 2.95
CA TRP A 20 4.21 5.25 3.74
C TRP A 20 3.74 6.67 4.04
N GLY A 21 3.65 7.01 5.32
CA GLY A 21 3.22 8.35 5.76
C GLY A 21 1.71 8.55 5.89
N ASN A 22 0.90 7.57 5.52
CA ASN A 22 -0.54 7.64 5.68
C ASN A 22 -0.93 7.25 7.10
N THR A 23 -1.90 7.97 7.66
CA THR A 23 -2.55 7.67 8.95
C THR A 23 -4.05 7.56 8.75
N ALA A 24 -4.75 6.81 9.61
CA ALA A 24 -6.18 6.57 9.50
C ALA A 24 -7.03 7.84 9.68
N ASP A 25 -6.46 8.87 10.30
CA ASP A 25 -7.11 10.15 10.58
C ASP A 25 -6.94 11.18 9.46
N GLN A 26 -6.05 10.94 8.49
CA GLN A 26 -5.91 11.82 7.32
C GLN A 26 -7.18 11.77 6.45
N PRO A 27 -7.58 12.88 5.80
CA PRO A 27 -8.87 12.98 5.10
C PRO A 27 -9.09 11.90 4.04
N GLU A 28 -8.08 11.58 3.24
CA GLU A 28 -8.23 10.64 2.12
C GLU A 28 -8.22 9.17 2.58
N PRO A 29 -7.29 8.72 3.44
CA PRO A 29 -7.40 7.41 4.09
C PRO A 29 -8.69 7.25 4.91
N ARG A 30 -9.12 8.29 5.63
CA ARG A 30 -10.37 8.27 6.39
C ARG A 30 -11.57 8.04 5.49
N TRP A 31 -11.64 8.76 4.37
CA TRP A 31 -12.69 8.58 3.38
C TRP A 31 -12.72 7.14 2.82
N LEU A 32 -11.56 6.53 2.56
CA LEU A 32 -11.48 5.13 2.14
C LEU A 32 -12.00 4.18 3.22
N LEU A 33 -11.60 4.39 4.47
CA LEU A 33 -12.05 3.57 5.61
C LEU A 33 -13.56 3.67 5.85
N ASP A 34 -14.13 4.87 5.72
CA ASP A 34 -15.58 5.08 5.83
C ASP A 34 -16.31 4.39 4.66
N THR A 35 -15.76 4.46 3.44
CA THR A 35 -16.33 3.76 2.26
C THR A 35 -16.30 2.24 2.42
N LEU A 36 -15.21 1.69 2.95
CA LEU A 36 -15.12 0.25 3.25
C LEU A 36 -16.10 -0.17 4.35
N ALA A 37 -16.31 0.69 5.35
CA ALA A 37 -17.30 0.46 6.39
C ALA A 37 -18.73 0.45 5.85
N ASP A 38 -19.06 1.35 4.92
CA ASP A 38 -20.36 1.38 4.24
C ASP A 38 -20.62 0.11 3.40
N GLU A 39 -19.54 -0.51 2.90
CA GLU A 39 -19.55 -1.81 2.22
C GLU A 39 -19.64 -3.02 3.18
N GLY A 40 -19.68 -2.78 4.48
CA GLY A 40 -19.85 -3.81 5.51
C GLY A 40 -18.54 -4.41 6.01
N TYR A 41 -17.38 -3.81 5.69
CA TYR A 41 -16.11 -4.27 6.24
C TYR A 41 -15.83 -3.68 7.61
N ARG A 42 -15.29 -4.52 8.50
CA ARG A 42 -14.61 -4.10 9.71
C ARG A 42 -13.11 -4.05 9.40
N THR A 43 -12.63 -2.88 9.05
CA THR A 43 -11.27 -2.68 8.55
C THR A 43 -10.28 -2.47 9.68
N HIS A 44 -9.27 -3.32 9.76
CA HIS A 44 -8.10 -3.19 10.60
C HIS A 44 -7.02 -2.43 9.81
N ALA A 45 -6.94 -1.12 10.02
CA ALA A 45 -5.99 -0.25 9.33
C ALA A 45 -4.61 -0.33 10.02
N CYS A 46 -3.59 -0.65 9.26
CA CYS A 46 -2.21 -0.82 9.72
C CYS A 46 -1.35 0.36 9.23
N GLU A 47 -1.03 1.25 10.15
CA GLU A 47 -0.08 2.34 9.94
C GLU A 47 1.35 1.82 10.09
N ILE A 48 2.16 2.03 9.05
CA ILE A 48 3.51 1.48 8.97
C ILE A 48 4.55 2.50 9.47
N PRO A 49 5.60 2.06 10.20
CA PRO A 49 6.75 2.90 10.50
C PRO A 49 7.33 3.56 9.24
N THR A 50 7.68 4.84 9.29
CA THR A 50 8.20 5.57 8.12
C THR A 50 9.69 5.33 7.87
N ASN A 51 10.49 5.07 8.90
CA ASN A 51 11.92 4.81 8.72
C ASN A 51 12.33 3.54 9.46
N VAL A 52 12.52 2.46 8.70
CA VAL A 52 12.98 1.17 9.25
C VAL A 52 14.48 0.95 9.01
N THR A 53 15.02 0.04 9.81
CA THR A 53 16.38 -0.51 9.69
C THR A 53 16.39 -2.00 9.33
N SER A 54 15.26 -2.69 9.51
CA SER A 54 15.04 -4.08 9.12
C SER A 54 13.60 -4.26 8.64
N PHE A 55 13.42 -4.63 7.36
CA PHE A 55 12.09 -4.84 6.77
C PHE A 55 11.33 -5.94 7.52
N GLU A 56 12.02 -7.03 7.84
CA GLU A 56 11.43 -8.19 8.51
C GLU A 56 11.05 -7.88 9.97
N ASP A 57 11.95 -7.23 10.73
CA ASP A 57 11.74 -7.01 12.16
C ASP A 57 10.72 -5.91 12.49
N GLU A 58 10.58 -4.93 11.59
CA GLU A 58 9.81 -3.70 11.83
C GLU A 58 8.52 -3.63 10.99
N TYR A 59 8.40 -4.43 9.92
CA TYR A 59 7.15 -4.59 9.16
C TYR A 59 6.57 -6.00 9.25
N LEU A 60 7.30 -7.04 8.83
CA LEU A 60 6.69 -8.38 8.71
C LEU A 60 6.35 -9.01 10.06
N ARG A 61 7.27 -8.97 11.04
CA ARG A 61 7.02 -9.55 12.35
C ARG A 61 5.87 -8.87 13.10
N PRO A 62 5.80 -7.52 13.23
CA PRO A 62 4.68 -6.89 13.93
C PRO A 62 3.33 -7.14 13.23
N LEU A 63 3.31 -7.26 11.91
CA LEU A 63 2.12 -7.63 11.15
C LEU A 63 1.70 -9.08 11.45
N ALA A 64 2.65 -10.00 11.45
CA ALA A 64 2.40 -11.40 11.79
C ALA A 64 1.91 -11.58 13.23
N ASP A 65 2.51 -10.87 14.19
CA ASP A 65 2.09 -10.87 15.59
C ASP A 65 0.63 -10.38 15.70
N TYR A 66 0.27 -9.30 14.99
CA TYR A 66 -1.09 -8.77 14.98
C TYR A 66 -2.11 -9.74 14.37
N VAL A 67 -1.78 -10.36 13.23
CA VAL A 67 -2.67 -11.33 12.58
C VAL A 67 -2.84 -12.58 13.43
N ALA A 68 -1.78 -13.07 14.08
CA ALA A 68 -1.84 -14.25 14.95
C ALA A 68 -2.75 -14.06 16.17
N ASP A 69 -2.81 -12.84 16.71
CA ASP A 69 -3.68 -12.47 17.84
C ASP A 69 -5.06 -11.92 17.41
N GLY A 70 -5.25 -11.71 16.11
CA GLY A 70 -6.40 -11.04 15.50
C GLY A 70 -7.53 -11.98 15.06
N PRO A 71 -8.57 -11.45 14.38
CA PRO A 71 -9.55 -12.28 13.70
C PRO A 71 -8.93 -12.97 12.48
N ASP A 72 -9.59 -14.01 11.99
CA ASP A 72 -9.24 -14.62 10.71
C ASP A 72 -9.58 -13.64 9.58
N PHE A 73 -8.56 -13.22 8.83
CA PHE A 73 -8.72 -12.35 7.65
C PHE A 73 -8.78 -13.19 6.39
N ASP A 74 -9.92 -13.15 5.68
CA ASP A 74 -10.06 -13.81 4.37
C ASP A 74 -9.51 -12.94 3.23
N ARG A 75 -9.37 -11.63 3.47
CA ARG A 75 -9.00 -10.64 2.44
C ARG A 75 -8.05 -9.59 2.98
N ALA A 76 -7.22 -9.05 2.09
CA ALA A 76 -6.31 -7.95 2.40
C ALA A 76 -6.44 -6.82 1.38
N LEU A 77 -6.36 -5.58 1.87
CA LEU A 77 -6.17 -4.38 1.07
C LEU A 77 -4.78 -3.83 1.38
N SER A 78 -4.13 -3.22 0.41
CA SER A 78 -2.86 -2.54 0.66
C SER A 78 -2.65 -1.36 -0.28
N HIS A 79 -1.81 -0.41 0.14
CA HIS A 79 -1.46 0.76 -0.67
C HIS A 79 0.04 1.02 -0.67
N SER A 80 0.63 1.37 -1.82
CA SER A 80 2.02 1.84 -1.91
C SER A 80 3.02 0.88 -1.24
N THR A 81 3.83 1.37 -0.29
CA THR A 81 4.74 0.55 0.55
C THR A 81 4.02 -0.59 1.26
N GLY A 82 2.77 -0.38 1.69
CA GLY A 82 1.93 -1.44 2.24
C GLY A 82 1.69 -2.57 1.25
N GLY A 83 1.65 -2.30 -0.06
CA GLY A 83 1.57 -3.32 -1.11
C GLY A 83 2.84 -4.15 -1.24
N LEU A 84 4.01 -3.58 -0.95
CA LEU A 84 5.27 -4.31 -0.87
C LEU A 84 5.32 -5.20 0.38
N ILE A 85 4.88 -4.68 1.53
CA ILE A 85 4.78 -5.44 2.78
C ILE A 85 3.79 -6.61 2.62
N ALA A 86 2.61 -6.34 2.08
CA ALA A 86 1.58 -7.34 1.85
C ALA A 86 2.07 -8.46 0.93
N ALA A 87 2.79 -8.13 -0.15
CA ALA A 87 3.36 -9.13 -1.05
C ALA A 87 4.27 -10.15 -0.35
N HIS A 88 5.13 -9.70 0.57
CA HIS A 88 5.98 -10.58 1.37
C HIS A 88 5.18 -11.35 2.42
N ALA A 89 4.25 -10.68 3.09
CA ALA A 89 3.40 -11.31 4.10
C ALA A 89 2.45 -12.38 3.52
N ILE A 90 2.00 -12.23 2.27
CA ILE A 90 1.22 -13.26 1.55
C ILE A 90 2.10 -14.48 1.26
N ASP A 91 3.33 -14.28 0.79
CA ASP A 91 4.29 -15.37 0.51
C ASP A 91 4.64 -16.16 1.78
N ASP A 92 4.80 -15.46 2.90
CA ASP A 92 5.04 -16.05 4.23
C ASP A 92 3.79 -16.73 4.83
N GLY A 93 2.62 -16.63 4.18
CA GLY A 93 1.36 -17.19 4.66
C GLY A 93 0.76 -16.44 5.86
N VAL A 94 1.21 -15.20 6.10
CA VAL A 94 0.67 -14.31 7.13
C VAL A 94 -0.62 -13.64 6.65
N LEU A 95 -0.66 -13.19 5.40
CA LEU A 95 -1.84 -12.57 4.81
C LEU A 95 -2.57 -13.49 3.82
N PRO A 96 -3.89 -13.32 3.66
CA PRO A 96 -4.67 -14.09 2.69
C PRO A 96 -4.24 -13.76 1.25
N LYS A 97 -4.39 -14.76 0.37
CA LYS A 97 -4.06 -14.63 -1.06
C LYS A 97 -5.05 -13.77 -1.84
N GLN A 98 -6.28 -13.65 -1.36
CA GLN A 98 -7.29 -12.76 -1.94
C GLN A 98 -6.97 -11.32 -1.49
N ALA A 99 -6.16 -10.64 -2.29
CA ALA A 99 -5.61 -9.35 -1.93
C ALA A 99 -5.75 -8.32 -3.07
N VAL A 100 -6.11 -7.10 -2.69
CA VAL A 100 -6.16 -5.95 -3.59
C VAL A 100 -5.06 -4.97 -3.23
N HIS A 101 -4.28 -4.58 -4.22
CA HIS A 101 -3.15 -3.67 -4.10
C HIS A 101 -3.44 -2.36 -4.84
N LEU A 102 -3.57 -1.26 -4.11
CA LEU A 102 -3.76 0.08 -4.66
C LEU A 102 -2.39 0.72 -4.88
N SER A 103 -2.01 0.93 -6.14
CA SER A 103 -0.72 1.50 -6.55
C SER A 103 0.48 0.92 -5.77
N PRO A 104 0.68 -0.41 -5.79
CA PRO A 104 1.71 -1.05 -4.97
C PRO A 104 3.11 -0.60 -5.36
N TRP A 105 3.96 -0.34 -4.36
CA TRP A 105 5.34 0.10 -4.58
C TRP A 105 6.31 -1.08 -4.75
N TRP A 106 6.00 -1.94 -5.71
CA TRP A 106 6.80 -3.13 -6.04
C TRP A 106 8.09 -2.82 -6.80
N GLY A 107 8.19 -1.63 -7.37
CA GLY A 107 9.41 -1.13 -7.99
C GLY A 107 9.48 0.39 -7.94
N LEU A 108 10.67 0.93 -8.16
CA LEU A 108 10.90 2.37 -8.21
C LEU A 108 10.55 2.96 -9.57
N HIS A 109 9.91 4.12 -9.56
CA HIS A 109 9.77 4.94 -10.76
C HIS A 109 11.16 5.21 -11.38
N PRO A 110 11.32 5.21 -12.72
CA PRO A 110 12.63 5.32 -13.36
C PRO A 110 13.50 6.49 -12.89
N SER A 111 12.90 7.65 -12.60
CA SER A 111 13.62 8.83 -12.09
C SER A 111 14.21 8.64 -10.70
N GLN A 112 13.66 7.74 -9.88
CA GLN A 112 14.07 7.52 -8.49
C GLN A 112 15.17 6.46 -8.35
N ARG A 113 15.35 5.58 -9.34
CA ARG A 113 16.28 4.43 -9.27
C ARG A 113 17.71 4.83 -8.89
N LEU A 114 18.26 5.84 -9.57
CA LEU A 114 19.62 6.30 -9.29
C LEU A 114 19.72 7.07 -7.96
N PRO A 115 18.85 8.05 -7.66
CA PRO A 115 18.82 8.71 -6.35
C PRO A 115 18.73 7.73 -5.17
N PHE A 116 17.82 6.75 -5.24
CA PHE A 116 17.63 5.75 -4.19
C PHE A 116 18.86 4.86 -4.02
N ARG A 117 19.53 4.49 -5.12
CA ARG A 117 20.78 3.72 -5.04
C ARG A 117 21.89 4.50 -4.33
N VAL A 118 22.02 5.80 -4.62
CA VAL A 118 23.03 6.66 -3.99
C VAL A 118 22.69 6.89 -2.52
N LEU A 119 21.45 7.24 -2.22
CA LEU A 119 21.00 7.52 -0.86
C LEU A 119 21.14 6.27 0.03
N GLY A 120 20.68 5.11 -0.45
CA GLY A 120 20.77 3.83 0.27
C GLY A 120 22.21 3.37 0.53
N ALA A 121 23.21 3.84 -0.21
CA ALA A 121 24.61 3.47 0.05
C ALA A 121 25.17 4.07 1.36
N LEU A 122 24.48 5.06 1.94
CA LEU A 122 24.92 5.71 3.18
C LEU A 122 24.64 4.82 4.41
N PRO A 123 25.64 4.56 5.27
CA PRO A 123 25.49 3.66 6.43
C PRO A 123 24.89 4.41 7.64
N THR A 124 23.73 5.00 7.45
CA THR A 124 23.01 5.75 8.50
C THR A 124 21.52 5.46 8.46
N SER A 125 20.87 5.60 9.60
CA SER A 125 19.41 5.60 9.76
C SER A 125 18.84 7.00 10.01
N ARG A 126 19.71 8.03 10.04
CA ARG A 126 19.24 9.41 10.17
C ARG A 126 18.51 9.83 8.91
N GLU A 127 17.39 10.53 9.09
CA GLU A 127 16.66 11.18 8.02
C GLU A 127 17.53 12.26 7.37
N LEU A 128 17.73 12.15 6.05
CA LEU A 128 18.63 13.05 5.32
C LEU A 128 17.92 13.88 4.26
N VAL A 129 16.80 13.39 3.73
CA VAL A 129 16.08 14.04 2.64
C VAL A 129 14.65 14.31 3.09
N PRO A 130 14.23 15.59 3.21
CA PRO A 130 12.83 15.89 3.45
C PRO A 130 12.02 15.52 2.21
N VAL A 131 10.87 14.92 2.44
CA VAL A 131 9.87 14.56 1.43
C VAL A 131 8.62 15.35 1.75
N GLU A 132 8.25 16.24 0.83
CA GLU A 132 7.03 17.01 0.94
C GLU A 132 5.90 16.28 0.21
N PRO A 133 4.71 16.19 0.83
CA PRO A 133 3.53 15.70 0.15
C PRO A 133 3.15 16.68 -0.97
N ASP A 134 3.09 16.19 -2.20
CA ASP A 134 2.70 16.98 -3.36
C ASP A 134 1.33 16.51 -3.89
N ARG A 135 0.43 17.47 -4.10
CA ARG A 135 -0.93 17.19 -4.56
C ARG A 135 -0.94 16.56 -5.95
N ASP A 136 -0.09 17.03 -6.87
CA ASP A 136 -0.07 16.54 -8.24
C ASP A 136 0.34 15.05 -8.28
N THR A 137 1.21 14.65 -7.36
CA THR A 137 1.68 13.27 -7.21
C THR A 137 0.66 12.39 -6.48
N LEU A 138 0.07 12.87 -5.38
CA LEU A 138 -0.84 12.08 -4.54
C LEU A 138 -2.22 11.92 -5.20
N GLY A 139 -2.77 12.99 -5.74
CA GLY A 139 -4.11 13.02 -6.34
C GLY A 139 -4.77 14.38 -6.16
N ALA A 140 -5.62 14.76 -7.12
CA ALA A 140 -6.20 16.12 -7.16
C ALA A 140 -7.05 16.49 -5.93
N LEU A 141 -7.60 15.50 -5.22
CA LEU A 141 -8.38 15.70 -4.00
C LEU A 141 -7.52 15.69 -2.73
N ALA A 142 -6.23 15.37 -2.82
CA ALA A 142 -5.35 15.36 -1.67
C ALA A 142 -5.29 16.74 -1.01
N ASP A 143 -5.32 16.76 0.32
CA ASP A 143 -4.98 17.91 1.16
C ASP A 143 -3.56 17.73 1.71
N PRO A 144 -2.53 18.31 1.07
CA PRO A 144 -1.16 18.21 1.55
C PRO A 144 -0.97 18.85 2.94
N SER A 145 -1.84 19.77 3.35
CA SER A 145 -1.75 20.45 4.65
C SER A 145 -2.16 19.57 5.82
N ALA A 146 -2.87 18.47 5.55
CA ALA A 146 -3.20 17.45 6.52
C ALA A 146 -2.05 16.46 6.77
N ARG A 147 -0.90 16.62 6.09
CA ARG A 147 0.24 15.71 6.17
C ARG A 147 1.46 16.39 6.77
N GLU A 148 2.12 15.65 7.64
CA GLU A 148 3.42 16.07 8.16
C GLU A 148 4.52 15.83 7.13
N ALA A 149 5.51 16.72 7.09
CA ALA A 149 6.70 16.49 6.28
C ALA A 149 7.47 15.30 6.83
N LEU A 150 7.87 14.38 5.94
CA LEU A 150 8.57 13.16 6.32
C LEU A 150 10.04 13.25 5.94
N GLY A 151 10.91 12.72 6.78
CA GLY A 151 12.31 12.52 6.43
C GLY A 151 12.53 11.14 5.85
N LEU A 152 13.23 11.05 4.72
CA LEU A 152 13.67 9.79 4.12
C LEU A 152 15.04 9.41 4.67
N ALA A 153 15.11 8.28 5.38
CA ALA A 153 16.36 7.71 5.88
C ALA A 153 17.01 6.76 4.84
N PRO A 154 18.35 6.78 4.70
CA PRO A 154 19.07 5.79 3.91
C PRO A 154 18.80 4.34 4.30
N SER A 155 18.54 4.05 5.58
CA SER A 155 18.19 2.70 6.03
C SER A 155 16.90 2.20 5.43
N PHE A 156 15.84 3.02 5.46
CA PHE A 156 14.58 2.72 4.82
C PHE A 156 14.78 2.46 3.33
N VAL A 157 15.51 3.32 2.64
CA VAL A 157 15.80 3.15 1.20
C VAL A 157 16.52 1.83 0.89
N ARG A 158 17.47 1.40 1.73
CA ARG A 158 18.11 0.08 1.54
C ARG A 158 17.12 -1.06 1.72
N GLU A 159 16.32 -1.02 2.79
CA GLU A 159 15.38 -2.09 3.10
C GLU A 159 14.29 -2.20 2.03
N ILE A 160 13.73 -1.09 1.56
CA ILE A 160 12.77 -1.08 0.45
C ILE A 160 13.38 -1.64 -0.83
N ARG A 161 14.60 -1.20 -1.20
CA ARG A 161 15.27 -1.74 -2.40
C ARG A 161 15.53 -3.24 -2.28
N ARG A 162 15.99 -3.71 -1.12
CA ARG A 162 16.21 -5.13 -0.85
C ARG A 162 14.90 -5.92 -1.00
N ALA A 163 13.82 -5.44 -0.41
CA ALA A 163 12.51 -6.08 -0.48
C ALA A 163 11.91 -6.09 -1.90
N GLN A 164 12.14 -5.04 -2.70
CA GLN A 164 11.75 -5.01 -4.12
C GLN A 164 12.62 -5.95 -4.98
N GLU A 165 13.93 -6.05 -4.69
CA GLU A 165 14.84 -6.98 -5.39
C GLU A 165 14.50 -8.44 -5.11
N SER A 166 13.96 -8.75 -3.93
CA SER A 166 13.51 -10.09 -3.53
C SER A 166 11.99 -10.26 -3.58
N LEU A 167 11.30 -9.46 -4.39
CA LEU A 167 9.85 -9.45 -4.46
C LEU A 167 9.29 -10.85 -4.85
N PRO A 168 8.37 -11.44 -4.05
CA PRO A 168 7.85 -12.78 -4.33
C PRO A 168 6.99 -12.85 -5.58
N ARG A 169 6.73 -14.07 -6.05
CA ARG A 169 5.73 -14.30 -7.11
C ARG A 169 4.34 -14.02 -6.54
N ALA A 170 3.50 -13.33 -7.31
CA ALA A 170 2.11 -13.12 -6.93
C ALA A 170 1.33 -14.46 -6.85
N ALA A 171 0.49 -14.58 -5.82
CA ALA A 171 -0.58 -15.56 -5.73
C ALA A 171 -1.62 -15.33 -6.83
N ASP A 172 -2.43 -16.33 -7.13
CA ASP A 172 -3.36 -16.30 -8.27
C ASP A 172 -4.50 -15.27 -8.08
N ASP A 173 -4.89 -14.99 -6.83
CA ASP A 173 -6.01 -14.10 -6.48
C ASP A 173 -5.59 -12.66 -6.14
N GLU A 174 -4.31 -12.31 -6.32
CA GLU A 174 -3.83 -10.93 -6.18
C GLU A 174 -4.29 -10.07 -7.37
N VAL A 175 -4.83 -8.89 -7.07
CA VAL A 175 -5.25 -7.87 -8.03
C VAL A 175 -4.53 -6.55 -7.73
N ALA A 176 -4.08 -5.83 -8.76
CA ALA A 176 -3.52 -4.50 -8.62
C ALA A 176 -4.34 -3.43 -9.35
N PHE A 177 -4.46 -2.28 -8.72
CA PHE A 177 -4.95 -1.04 -9.34
C PHE A 177 -3.76 -0.10 -9.52
N CYS A 178 -3.58 0.48 -10.70
CA CYS A 178 -2.52 1.47 -10.90
C CYS A 178 -2.87 2.52 -11.96
N THR A 179 -2.26 3.69 -11.84
CA THR A 179 -2.26 4.71 -12.89
C THR A 179 -0.97 4.64 -13.69
N LEU A 180 -1.06 4.76 -15.02
CA LEU A 180 0.12 4.75 -15.89
C LEU A 180 0.98 6.01 -15.72
N THR A 181 0.43 7.06 -15.12
CA THR A 181 1.11 8.33 -14.86
C THR A 181 1.63 8.44 -13.43
N ASP A 182 1.74 7.33 -12.70
CA ASP A 182 2.24 7.33 -11.33
C ASP A 182 3.69 7.85 -11.27
N GLY A 183 3.91 8.93 -10.50
CA GLY A 183 5.21 9.57 -10.35
C GLY A 183 6.09 8.95 -9.24
N LEU A 184 5.54 8.02 -8.44
CA LEU A 184 6.21 7.41 -7.29
C LEU A 184 6.55 5.94 -7.52
N VAL A 185 5.64 5.15 -8.10
CA VAL A 185 5.87 3.71 -8.30
C VAL A 185 6.33 3.39 -9.71
N GLY A 186 7.15 2.34 -9.83
CA GLY A 186 7.49 1.74 -11.11
C GLY A 186 6.32 0.91 -11.61
N VAL A 187 5.49 1.49 -12.47
CA VAL A 187 4.34 0.79 -13.10
C VAL A 187 4.80 -0.43 -13.91
N ASP A 188 6.03 -0.41 -14.42
CA ASP A 188 6.65 -1.56 -15.08
C ASP A 188 6.75 -2.78 -14.16
N ALA A 189 7.09 -2.58 -12.88
CA ALA A 189 7.13 -3.69 -11.91
C ALA A 189 5.76 -4.32 -11.65
N VAL A 190 4.66 -3.55 -11.78
CA VAL A 190 3.30 -4.10 -11.70
C VAL A 190 3.02 -5.02 -12.89
N GLY A 191 3.35 -4.58 -14.10
CA GLY A 191 3.19 -5.38 -15.33
C GLY A 191 4.14 -6.58 -15.45
N GLU A 192 5.29 -6.54 -14.77
CA GLU A 192 6.20 -7.69 -14.66
C GLU A 192 5.69 -8.73 -13.66
N ARG A 193 5.02 -8.31 -12.58
CA ARG A 193 4.53 -9.20 -11.52
C ARG A 193 3.18 -9.83 -11.85
N LEU A 194 2.25 -9.07 -12.44
CA LEU A 194 0.88 -9.52 -12.70
C LEU A 194 0.56 -9.56 -14.20
N PRO A 195 -0.23 -10.56 -14.66
CA PRO A 195 -0.82 -10.54 -15.99
C PRO A 195 -1.89 -9.46 -16.10
N ALA A 196 -2.18 -9.05 -17.33
CA ALA A 196 -3.05 -7.90 -17.62
C ALA A 196 -4.50 -8.08 -17.12
N ASP A 197 -5.00 -9.32 -17.05
CA ASP A 197 -6.34 -9.66 -16.53
C ASP A 197 -6.44 -9.53 -15.00
N ARG A 198 -5.34 -9.21 -14.31
CA ARG A 198 -5.28 -8.93 -12.86
C ARG A 198 -4.86 -7.51 -12.54
N ILE A 199 -4.81 -6.65 -13.55
CA ILE A 199 -4.41 -5.25 -13.42
C ILE A 199 -5.57 -4.36 -13.88
N ARG A 200 -6.06 -3.52 -12.98
CA ARG A 200 -7.03 -2.48 -13.29
C ARG A 200 -6.34 -1.12 -13.41
N LEU A 201 -6.39 -0.54 -14.61
CA LEU A 201 -5.90 0.81 -14.84
C LEU A 201 -6.95 1.85 -14.43
N TYR A 202 -6.48 2.95 -13.84
CA TYR A 202 -7.31 4.13 -13.56
C TYR A 202 -6.56 5.43 -13.91
N ASP A 203 -7.30 6.51 -14.11
CA ASP A 203 -6.75 7.87 -14.26
C ASP A 203 -6.77 8.59 -12.90
N GLY A 204 -5.66 9.22 -12.53
CA GLY A 204 -5.53 9.87 -11.23
C GLY A 204 -4.10 9.90 -10.70
N GLY A 205 -3.98 10.18 -9.41
CA GLY A 205 -2.71 10.21 -8.67
C GLY A 205 -2.35 8.86 -8.04
N HIS A 206 -1.22 8.84 -7.35
CA HIS A 206 -0.71 7.66 -6.64
C HIS A 206 -1.71 7.10 -5.61
N GLU A 207 -2.49 7.97 -4.99
CA GLU A 207 -3.59 7.60 -4.11
C GLU A 207 -4.90 7.67 -4.88
N CYS A 208 -5.38 6.51 -5.32
CA CYS A 208 -6.65 6.42 -6.03
C CYS A 208 -7.81 6.99 -5.20
N PHE A 209 -7.76 6.87 -3.87
CA PHE A 209 -8.73 7.43 -2.92
C PHE A 209 -8.60 8.97 -2.72
N ALA A 210 -7.56 9.58 -3.29
CA ALA A 210 -7.38 11.02 -3.42
C ALA A 210 -7.57 11.51 -4.86
N SER A 211 -8.11 10.67 -5.75
CA SER A 211 -8.34 11.01 -7.16
C SER A 211 -9.80 11.43 -7.40
N PRO A 212 -10.11 12.25 -8.44
CA PRO A 212 -11.48 12.70 -8.71
C PRO A 212 -12.49 11.55 -8.89
N ASP A 213 -12.07 10.46 -9.54
CA ASP A 213 -12.90 9.29 -9.81
C ASP A 213 -12.82 8.21 -8.71
N ARG A 214 -12.37 8.59 -7.50
CA ARG A 214 -12.15 7.67 -6.37
C ARG A 214 -13.35 6.78 -6.05
N ASP A 215 -14.57 7.28 -6.20
CA ASP A 215 -15.79 6.51 -5.92
C ASP A 215 -15.89 5.29 -6.83
N GLN A 216 -15.65 5.47 -8.13
CA GLN A 216 -15.68 4.38 -9.10
C GLN A 216 -14.51 3.40 -8.87
N ILE A 217 -13.31 3.93 -8.69
CA ILE A 217 -12.10 3.12 -8.54
C ILE A 217 -12.21 2.22 -7.30
N VAL A 218 -12.71 2.77 -6.20
CA VAL A 218 -12.85 2.04 -4.93
C VAL A 218 -14.00 1.06 -4.97
N ALA A 219 -15.12 1.38 -5.65
CA ALA A 219 -16.19 0.41 -5.86
C ALA A 219 -15.69 -0.82 -6.64
N GLU A 220 -14.86 -0.63 -7.67
CA GLU A 220 -14.23 -1.73 -8.40
C GLU A 220 -13.22 -2.51 -7.53
N ALA A 221 -12.44 -1.81 -6.70
CA ALA A 221 -11.53 -2.45 -5.75
C ALA A 221 -12.28 -3.29 -4.69
N VAL A 222 -13.45 -2.83 -4.24
CA VAL A 222 -14.34 -3.58 -3.34
C VAL A 222 -14.90 -4.81 -4.04
N ALA A 223 -15.31 -4.70 -5.31
CA ALA A 223 -15.73 -5.86 -6.09
C ALA A 223 -14.60 -6.90 -6.19
N ALA A 224 -13.37 -6.46 -6.47
CA ALA A 224 -12.20 -7.33 -6.50
C ALA A 224 -11.86 -7.93 -5.12
N LEU A 225 -12.06 -7.20 -4.02
CA LEU A 225 -11.95 -7.77 -2.68
C LEU A 225 -12.95 -8.91 -2.49
N ARG A 226 -14.20 -8.78 -2.96
CA ARG A 226 -15.24 -9.81 -2.80
C ARG A 226 -15.04 -11.03 -3.70
N GLU A 227 -14.71 -10.80 -4.98
CA GLU A 227 -14.78 -11.81 -6.05
C GLU A 227 -13.41 -12.18 -6.64
N GLY A 228 -12.34 -11.51 -6.21
CA GLY A 228 -10.99 -11.71 -6.74
C GLY A 228 -10.84 -11.17 -8.17
N PRO A 229 -9.91 -11.73 -8.96
CA PRO A 229 -9.67 -11.33 -10.35
C PRO A 229 -10.90 -11.31 -11.25
N ALA A 230 -11.90 -12.17 -10.98
CA ALA A 230 -13.11 -12.28 -11.78
C ALA A 230 -13.94 -10.97 -11.81
N ALA A 231 -13.79 -10.10 -10.82
CA ALA A 231 -14.46 -8.80 -10.78
C ALA A 231 -14.02 -7.84 -11.90
N LEU A 232 -12.86 -8.08 -12.53
CA LEU A 232 -12.27 -7.16 -13.51
C LEU A 232 -12.80 -7.33 -14.94
N GLY A 233 -13.56 -8.40 -15.22
CA GLY A 233 -14.19 -8.67 -16.52
C GLY A 233 -13.73 -9.95 -17.21
#